data_AF-A0A9Q3CXN2-F1
#
_entry.id   AF-A0A9Q3CXN2-F1
#
_cell.length_a   1.000
_cell.length_b   1.000
_cell.length_c   1.000
_cell.angle_alpha   90.00
_cell.angle_beta   90.00
_cell.angle_gamma   90.00
#
_symmetry.space_group_name_H-M   'P 1'
#
loop_
_entity.id
_entity.type
_entity.pdbx_description
1 polymer ?
#
loop_
_entity_poly.entity_id
_entity_poly.type
_entity_poly.pdbx_seq_one_letter_code
_entity_poly.pdbx_strand_id
1 'polypeptide(L)'
;MRHGIIDMSYTYENSFASDNGPLGTITGHEVDIFININRPYPQVLRRPAYPASPRDREALEKHIQELIQLGVLRKVGHNEEVEVTTPVIIAWNNDKARMVEDFRELNTYIVPDRYPIPRI
;
A
#
# COMPACT_ATOMS: atom_id res chain seq x y z
N MET A 1 -16.44 35.34 -6.42
CA MET A 1 -15.52 34.61 -5.52
C MET A 1 -15.35 33.12 -5.85
N ARG A 2 -16.14 32.48 -6.73
CA ARG A 2 -15.99 31.04 -7.06
C ARG A 2 -14.89 30.69 -8.09
N HIS A 3 -14.35 31.65 -8.83
CA HIS A 3 -13.36 31.40 -9.90
C HIS A 3 -11.95 31.11 -9.37
N GLY A 4 -11.52 31.75 -8.27
CA GLY A 4 -10.12 31.69 -7.83
C GLY A 4 -9.61 30.31 -7.40
N ILE A 5 -10.47 29.42 -6.87
CA ILE A 5 -10.06 28.06 -6.48
C ILE A 5 -9.87 27.18 -7.72
N ILE A 6 -10.76 27.32 -8.70
CA ILE A 6 -10.66 26.59 -9.97
C ILE A 6 -9.42 27.05 -10.72
N ASP A 7 -9.20 28.37 -10.81
CA ASP A 7 -8.01 28.95 -11.43
C ASP A 7 -6.73 28.49 -10.72
N MET A 8 -6.75 28.38 -9.39
CA MET A 8 -5.63 27.83 -8.59
C MET A 8 -5.37 26.36 -8.93
N SER A 9 -6.43 25.54 -9.08
CA SER A 9 -6.28 24.12 -9.41
C SER A 9 -5.67 23.91 -10.80
N TYR A 10 -6.02 24.76 -11.78
CA TYR A 10 -5.38 24.73 -13.10
C TYR A 10 -3.94 25.26 -13.06
N THR A 11 -3.68 26.30 -12.27
CA THR A 11 -2.34 26.90 -12.18
C THR A 11 -1.34 25.95 -11.50
N TYR A 12 -1.79 25.18 -10.52
CA TYR A 12 -0.97 24.24 -9.75
C TYR A 12 -1.45 22.80 -9.94
N GLU A 13 -1.76 22.41 -11.18
CA GLU A 13 -2.36 21.11 -11.52
C GLU A 13 -1.62 19.92 -10.85
N ASN A 14 -0.29 19.93 -10.88
CA ASN A 14 0.54 18.87 -10.29
C ASN A 14 0.53 18.83 -8.75
N SER A 15 0.01 19.86 -8.08
CA SER A 15 -0.13 19.91 -6.62
C SER A 15 -1.45 19.29 -6.14
N PHE A 16 -2.40 19.02 -7.04
CA PHE A 16 -3.69 18.43 -6.72
C PHE A 16 -3.78 17.00 -7.26
N ALA A 17 -4.22 16.07 -6.42
CA ALA A 17 -4.52 14.72 -6.87
C ALA A 17 -5.74 14.76 -7.79
N SER A 18 -5.65 14.08 -8.94
CA SER A 18 -6.74 13.89 -9.88
C SER A 18 -6.86 12.42 -10.25
N ASP A 19 -8.05 12.02 -10.72
CA ASP A 19 -8.31 10.62 -11.08
C ASP A 19 -7.48 10.12 -12.28
N ASN A 20 -6.93 11.05 -13.08
CA ASN A 20 -6.19 10.76 -14.31
C ASN A 20 -4.68 11.02 -14.18
N GLY A 21 -4.23 11.56 -13.04
CA GLY A 21 -2.82 11.89 -12.80
C GLY A 21 -2.05 10.71 -12.21
N PRO A 22 -0.73 10.62 -12.44
CA PRO A 22 0.10 9.66 -11.73
C PRO A 22 0.05 9.96 -10.23
N LEU A 23 0.23 8.92 -9.41
CA LEU A 23 0.45 9.14 -7.98
C LEU A 23 1.70 9.99 -7.78
N GLY A 24 1.64 10.89 -6.79
CA GLY A 24 2.79 11.68 -6.39
C GLY A 24 3.94 10.75 -6.00
N THR A 25 5.11 10.98 -6.59
CA THR A 25 6.34 10.24 -6.29
C THR A 25 7.41 11.21 -5.83
N ILE A 26 8.18 10.79 -4.82
CA ILE A 26 9.37 11.52 -4.39
C ILE A 26 10.58 10.93 -5.11
N THR A 27 11.36 11.78 -5.79
CA THR A 27 12.56 11.35 -6.52
C THR A 27 13.79 11.46 -5.63
N GLY A 28 14.65 10.44 -5.67
CA GLY A 28 15.92 10.44 -4.92
C GLY A 28 15.81 10.07 -3.44
N HIS A 29 14.65 9.60 -2.99
CA HIS A 29 14.44 9.13 -1.61
C HIS A 29 13.90 7.71 -1.62
N GLU A 30 14.73 6.76 -1.20
CA GLU A 30 14.33 5.36 -0.94
C GLU A 30 14.14 5.16 0.56
N VAL A 31 13.23 4.26 0.94
CA VAL A 31 12.93 3.94 2.34
C VAL A 31 13.42 2.53 2.64
N ASP A 32 14.43 2.44 3.50
CA ASP A 32 14.89 1.17 4.04
C ASP A 32 14.04 0.76 5.24
N ILE A 33 13.51 -0.46 5.19
CA ILE A 33 12.78 -1.06 6.31
C ILE A 33 13.68 -2.11 6.96
N PHE A 34 14.09 -1.85 8.19
CA PHE A 34 14.92 -2.77 8.97
C PHE A 34 14.08 -3.69 9.85
N ILE A 35 14.44 -4.97 9.90
CA ILE A 35 13.89 -5.95 10.83
C ILE A 35 14.94 -6.41 11.83
N ASN A 36 14.51 -6.80 13.03
CA ASN A 36 15.37 -7.14 14.17
C ASN A 36 15.79 -8.62 14.23
N ILE A 37 15.56 -9.37 13.15
CA ILE A 37 15.86 -10.80 13.03
C ILE A 37 16.67 -11.09 11.77
N ASN A 38 17.46 -12.15 11.82
CA ASN A 38 18.26 -12.63 10.68
C ASN A 38 17.62 -13.87 10.05
N ARG A 39 18.02 -14.17 8.81
CA ARG A 39 17.64 -15.41 8.13
C ARG A 39 18.19 -16.64 8.89
N PRO A 40 17.47 -17.78 8.89
CA PRO A 40 16.15 -17.98 8.28
C PRO A 40 15.03 -17.31 9.08
N TYR A 41 14.06 -16.68 8.39
CA TYR A 41 12.95 -16.02 9.05
C TYR A 41 11.94 -17.02 9.65
N PRO A 42 11.26 -16.66 10.75
CA PRO A 42 10.19 -17.47 11.34
C PRO A 42 9.09 -17.83 10.33
N GLN A 43 8.57 -19.06 10.39
CA GLN A 43 7.47 -19.49 9.51
C GLN A 43 6.20 -18.64 9.65
N VAL A 44 6.01 -18.00 10.81
CA VAL A 44 4.87 -17.10 11.05
C VAL A 44 4.88 -15.87 10.13
N LEU A 45 6.03 -15.52 9.52
CA LEU A 45 6.14 -14.48 8.50
C LEU A 45 5.81 -14.96 7.08
N ARG A 46 5.55 -16.26 6.88
CA ARG A 46 5.14 -16.86 5.60
C ARG A 46 3.67 -17.25 5.66
N ARG A 47 2.79 -16.25 5.75
CA ARG A 47 1.36 -16.48 5.95
C ARG A 47 0.66 -16.72 4.60
N PRO A 48 -0.21 -17.73 4.50
CA PRO A 48 -1.02 -17.95 3.32
C PRO A 48 -2.11 -16.87 3.21
N ALA A 49 -2.61 -16.64 2.00
CA ALA A 49 -3.78 -15.81 1.79
C ALA A 49 -5.00 -16.36 2.55
N TYR A 50 -5.82 -15.47 3.11
CA TYR A 50 -7.05 -15.88 3.74
C TYR A 50 -8.09 -16.31 2.69
N PRO A 51 -8.98 -17.26 3.04
CA PRO A 51 -10.15 -17.52 2.20
C PRO A 51 -10.99 -16.25 2.04
N ALA A 52 -11.35 -15.94 0.80
CA ALA A 52 -12.14 -14.76 0.46
C ALA A 52 -13.45 -15.20 -0.21
N SER A 53 -14.54 -14.49 0.11
CA SER A 53 -15.84 -14.70 -0.55
C SER A 53 -15.75 -14.29 -2.04
N PRO A 54 -16.68 -14.72 -2.91
CA PRO A 54 -16.70 -14.26 -4.31
C PRO A 54 -16.71 -12.73 -4.43
N ARG A 55 -17.53 -12.05 -3.62
CA ARG A 55 -17.61 -10.58 -3.56
C ARG A 55 -16.25 -9.95 -3.17
N ASP A 56 -15.56 -10.54 -2.20
CA ASP A 56 -14.25 -10.02 -1.77
C ASP A 56 -13.17 -10.27 -2.81
N ARG A 57 -13.20 -11.43 -3.49
CA ARG A 57 -12.26 -11.74 -4.58
C ARG A 57 -12.39 -10.76 -5.74
N GLU A 58 -13.60 -10.45 -6.16
CA GLU A 58 -13.85 -9.47 -7.22
C GLU A 58 -13.34 -8.08 -6.83
N ALA A 59 -13.58 -7.66 -5.57
CA ALA A 59 -13.07 -6.40 -5.06
C ALA A 59 -11.53 -6.38 -4.96
N LEU A 60 -10.91 -7.48 -4.51
CA LEU A 60 -9.45 -7.62 -4.44
C LEU A 60 -8.82 -7.53 -5.83
N GLU A 61 -9.34 -8.28 -6.80
CA GLU A 61 -8.83 -8.29 -8.17
C GLU A 61 -8.87 -6.86 -8.74
N LYS A 62 -10.01 -6.16 -8.59
CA LYS A 62 -10.14 -4.77 -9.04
C LYS A 62 -9.07 -3.86 -8.43
N HIS A 63 -8.91 -3.88 -7.10
CA HIS A 63 -7.92 -3.05 -6.40
C HIS A 63 -6.48 -3.39 -6.81
N ILE A 64 -6.15 -4.67 -6.95
CA ILE A 64 -4.82 -5.12 -7.38
C ILE A 64 -4.51 -4.61 -8.79
N GLN A 65 -5.45 -4.72 -9.73
CA GLN A 65 -5.25 -4.25 -11.10
C GLN A 65 -5.07 -2.72 -11.15
N GLU A 66 -5.87 -1.97 -10.39
CA GLU A 66 -5.72 -0.51 -10.27
C GLU A 66 -4.33 -0.14 -9.74
N LEU A 67 -3.87 -0.79 -8.67
CA LEU A 67 -2.55 -0.53 -8.10
C LEU A 67 -1.38 -0.94 -9.00
N ILE A 68 -1.55 -1.98 -9.83
CA ILE A 68 -0.57 -2.34 -10.86
C ILE A 68 -0.52 -1.27 -11.95
N GLN A 69 -1.68 -0.78 -12.41
CA GLN A 69 -1.75 0.29 -13.42
C GLN A 69 -1.13 1.60 -12.92
N LEU A 70 -1.29 1.89 -11.63
CA LEU A 70 -0.67 3.05 -10.96
C LEU A 70 0.83 2.85 -10.66
N GLY A 71 1.39 1.66 -10.92
CA GLY A 71 2.80 1.36 -10.66
C GLY A 71 3.15 1.19 -9.17
N VAL A 72 2.15 1.05 -8.30
CA VAL A 72 2.34 0.82 -6.85
C VAL A 72 2.68 -0.63 -6.56
N LEU A 73 2.01 -1.55 -7.25
CA LEU A 73 2.25 -2.99 -7.14
C LEU A 73 2.92 -3.54 -8.39
N ARG A 74 3.74 -4.57 -8.20
CA ARG A 74 4.29 -5.38 -9.29
C ARG A 74 4.15 -6.85 -8.99
N LYS A 75 4.12 -7.67 -10.04
CA LYS A 75 4.28 -9.12 -9.89
C LYS A 75 5.73 -9.42 -9.51
N VAL A 76 5.90 -10.35 -8.59
CA VAL A 76 7.22 -10.91 -8.26
C VAL A 76 7.63 -11.86 -9.38
N GLY A 77 8.86 -11.73 -9.88
CA GLY A 77 9.39 -12.57 -10.95
C GLY A 77 9.64 -14.01 -10.51
N HIS A 78 9.67 -14.95 -11.46
CA HIS A 78 9.88 -16.37 -11.18
C HIS A 78 11.20 -16.71 -10.44
N ASN A 79 12.21 -15.85 -10.59
CA ASN A 79 13.53 -16.04 -9.97
C ASN A 79 13.71 -15.22 -8.68
N GLU A 80 12.68 -14.49 -8.24
CA GLU A 80 12.73 -13.71 -7.01
C GLU A 80 12.18 -14.55 -5.85
N GLU A 81 12.98 -14.68 -4.80
CA GLU A 81 12.57 -15.37 -3.58
C GLU A 81 11.73 -14.45 -2.70
N VAL A 82 10.53 -14.90 -2.32
CA VAL A 82 9.67 -14.20 -1.36
C VAL A 82 9.73 -14.93 -0.03
N GLU A 83 10.44 -14.35 0.94
CA GLU A 83 10.61 -14.98 2.25
C GLU A 83 9.59 -14.52 3.28
N VAL A 84 8.89 -13.41 3.02
CA VAL A 84 7.87 -12.80 3.89
C VAL A 84 6.59 -12.58 3.08
N THR A 85 5.46 -13.02 3.60
CA THR A 85 4.13 -12.82 3.01
C THR A 85 3.11 -12.44 4.07
N THR A 86 2.35 -11.40 3.77
CA THR A 86 1.27 -10.86 4.61
C THR A 86 -0.06 -11.05 3.89
N PRO A 87 -1.09 -11.58 4.56
CA PRO A 87 -2.38 -11.80 3.92
C PRO A 87 -3.15 -10.49 3.83
N VAL A 88 -4.01 -10.41 2.83
CA VAL A 88 -4.85 -9.26 2.55
C VAL A 88 -6.33 -9.62 2.75
N ILE A 89 -7.11 -8.68 3.25
CA ILE A 89 -8.57 -8.77 3.43
C ILE A 89 -9.28 -7.59 2.77
N ILE A 90 -10.59 -7.72 2.56
CA ILE A 90 -11.46 -6.60 2.21
C ILE A 90 -12.24 -6.13 3.43
N ALA A 91 -12.18 -4.83 3.70
CA ALA A 91 -13.05 -4.16 4.66
C ALA A 91 -14.13 -3.36 3.91
N TRP A 92 -15.41 -3.68 4.17
CA TRP A 92 -16.55 -3.01 3.57
C TRP A 92 -17.07 -1.88 4.46
N ASN A 93 -17.40 -0.74 3.85
CA ASN A 93 -18.13 0.34 4.51
C ASN A 93 -19.01 1.06 3.49
N ASN A 94 -20.34 1.06 3.70
CA ASN A 94 -21.34 1.65 2.79
C ASN A 94 -21.09 1.24 1.33
N ASP A 95 -20.93 -0.07 1.10
CA ASP A 95 -20.62 -0.70 -0.19
C ASP A 95 -19.29 -0.31 -0.85
N LYS A 96 -18.45 0.45 -0.15
CA LYS A 96 -17.07 0.71 -0.58
C LYS A 96 -16.13 -0.34 0.02
N ALA A 97 -15.49 -1.11 -0.85
CA ALA A 97 -14.45 -2.06 -0.49
C ALA A 97 -13.10 -1.37 -0.32
N ARG A 98 -12.37 -1.72 0.74
CA ARG A 98 -10.96 -1.34 0.94
C ARG A 98 -10.11 -2.59 1.08
N MET A 99 -9.05 -2.66 0.29
CA MET A 99 -8.00 -3.65 0.47
C MET A 99 -7.17 -3.29 1.71
N VAL A 100 -7.03 -4.23 2.65
CA VAL A 100 -6.30 -4.03 3.91
C VAL A 100 -5.35 -5.18 4.12
N GLU A 101 -4.07 -4.87 4.32
CA GLU A 101 -3.03 -5.85 4.56
C GLU A 101 -2.78 -6.07 6.07
N ASP A 102 -2.61 -7.33 6.47
CA ASP A 102 -2.43 -7.72 7.87
C ASP A 102 -0.94 -7.76 8.25
N PHE A 103 -0.39 -6.59 8.58
CA PHE A 103 1.01 -6.43 9.00
C PHE A 103 1.29 -6.77 10.47
N ARG A 104 0.31 -7.25 11.25
CA ARG A 104 0.45 -7.36 12.71
C ARG A 104 1.67 -8.17 13.13
N GLU A 105 1.90 -9.32 12.49
CA GLU A 105 3.06 -10.17 12.80
C GLU A 105 4.37 -9.50 12.35
N LEU A 106 4.43 -9.01 11.10
CA LEU A 106 5.61 -8.35 10.55
C LEU A 106 6.05 -7.16 11.41
N ASN A 107 5.10 -6.35 11.88
CA ASN A 107 5.35 -5.18 12.71
C ASN A 107 6.03 -5.51 14.04
N THR A 108 5.94 -6.75 14.55
CA THR A 108 6.66 -7.14 15.77
C THR A 108 8.18 -7.28 15.56
N TYR A 109 8.60 -7.43 14.30
CA TYR A 109 10.00 -7.56 13.91
C TYR A 109 10.58 -6.27 13.32
N ILE A 110 9.74 -5.31 12.94
CA ILE A 110 10.21 -4.03 12.37
C ILE A 110 10.90 -3.20 13.46
N VAL A 111 12.08 -2.67 13.14
CA VAL A 111 12.79 -1.70 13.97
C VAL A 111 12.07 -0.35 13.84
N PRO A 112 11.49 0.22 14.93
CA PRO A 112 10.76 1.47 14.83
C PRO A 112 11.68 2.64 14.50
N ASP A 113 11.28 3.46 13.52
CA ASP A 113 11.91 4.77 13.32
C ASP A 113 11.54 5.69 14.48
N ARG A 114 12.55 6.33 15.08
CA ARG A 114 12.40 7.21 16.25
C ARG A 114 12.22 8.66 15.85
N TYR A 115 11.45 8.91 14.79
CA TYR A 115 11.05 10.25 14.38
C TYR A 115 9.61 10.52 14.85
N PRO A 116 9.41 11.12 16.05
CA PRO A 116 8.08 11.35 16.57
C PRO A 116 7.35 12.38 15.72
N ILE A 117 6.14 12.06 15.28
CA ILE A 117 5.21 13.07 14.79
C ILE A 117 4.91 14.01 15.96
N PRO A 118 5.15 15.33 15.82
CA PRO A 118 4.86 16.29 16.87
C PRO A 118 3.40 16.17 17.33
N ARG A 119 3.18 16.09 18.64
CA ARG A 119 1.84 16.21 19.21
C ARG A 119 1.48 17.68 19.21
N ILE A 120 0.59 18.08 18.30
CA ILE A 120 -0.02 19.42 18.25
C ILE A 120 -1.22 19.43 19.18
#